data_AF-A0A1Q3MSQ6-F1
#
_entry.id   AF-A0A1Q3MSQ6-F1
#
_cell.length_a   1.000
_cell.length_b   1.000
_cell.length_c   1.000
_cell.angle_alpha   90.00
_cell.angle_beta   90.00
_cell.angle_gamma   90.00
#
_symmetry.space_group_name_H-M   'P 1'
#
loop_
_entity.id
_entity.type
_entity.pdbx_description
1 polymer ?
#
loop_
_entity_poly.entity_id
_entity_poly.type
_entity_poly.pdbx_seq_one_letter_code
_entity_poly.pdbx_strand_id
1 'polypeptide(L)'
;MRIDQRALDQLREVKITRNYTRYAEGSVLVEFGHTKVLCTASIDNSVPRFLKGQGQGWVTAEYGMLPRSTHTRSDREAARVKQTGRTQEIQRLIGR
;
A
#
# COMPACT_ATOMS: atom_id res chain seq x y z
N MET A 1 1.29 29.38 8.67
CA MET A 1 1.41 29.17 7.21
C MET A 1 1.93 27.75 6.98
N ARG A 2 1.35 26.97 6.06
CA ARG A 2 1.86 25.61 5.75
C ARG A 2 3.17 25.72 4.94
N ILE A 3 4.05 24.72 5.07
CA ILE A 3 5.37 24.69 4.39
C ILE A 3 5.22 24.76 2.86
N ASP A 4 4.16 24.17 2.33
CA ASP A 4 3.84 24.12 0.91
C ASP A 4 2.82 25.19 0.47
N GLN A 5 2.60 26.21 1.31
CA GLN A 5 1.73 27.38 1.05
C GLN A 5 0.26 27.05 0.71
N ARG A 6 -0.18 25.80 0.90
CA ARG A 6 -1.57 25.41 0.70
C ARG A 6 -2.49 26.01 1.78
N ALA A 7 -3.78 26.14 1.46
CA ALA A 7 -4.79 26.47 2.46
C ALA A 7 -4.94 25.34 3.50
N LEU A 8 -5.60 25.64 4.62
CA LEU A 8 -5.77 24.67 5.72
C LEU A 8 -6.61 23.46 5.31
N ASP A 9 -7.63 23.70 4.49
CA ASP A 9 -8.59 22.75 3.94
C ASP A 9 -8.19 22.19 2.56
N GLN A 10 -7.20 22.79 1.90
CA GLN A 10 -6.71 22.31 0.62
C GLN A 10 -5.95 20.98 0.77
N LEU A 11 -6.26 20.00 -0.08
CA LEU A 11 -5.49 18.75 -0.21
C LEU A 11 -4.19 18.97 -0.99
N ARG A 12 -3.28 17.98 -0.98
CA ARG A 12 -2.14 17.97 -1.92
C ARG A 12 -2.65 17.64 -3.32
N GLU A 13 -1.86 17.92 -4.36
CA GLU A 13 -2.16 17.44 -5.70
C GLU A 13 -2.26 15.90 -5.69
N VAL A 14 -3.35 15.38 -6.27
CA VAL A 14 -3.61 13.94 -6.36
C VAL A 14 -3.56 13.51 -7.82
N LYS A 15 -2.75 12.49 -8.12
CA LYS A 15 -2.71 11.84 -9.43
C LYS A 15 -2.83 10.34 -9.29
N ILE A 16 -3.64 9.74 -10.17
CA ILE A 16 -3.91 8.31 -10.19
C ILE A 16 -3.62 7.80 -11.60
N THR A 17 -2.56 7.01 -11.75
CA THR A 17 -2.16 6.41 -13.03
C THR A 17 -2.49 4.93 -13.01
N ARG A 18 -3.50 4.52 -13.79
CA ARG A 18 -3.93 3.12 -13.92
C ARG A 18 -3.04 2.34 -14.88
N ASN A 19 -3.13 1.01 -14.81
CA ASN A 19 -2.37 0.05 -15.63
C ASN A 19 -0.86 0.30 -15.56
N TYR A 20 -0.35 0.63 -14.36
CA TYR A 20 1.03 1.07 -14.19
C TYR A 20 2.04 -0.06 -14.36
N THR A 21 1.78 -1.22 -13.79
CA THR A 21 2.52 -2.47 -14.03
C THR A 21 1.70 -3.41 -14.90
N ARG A 22 2.39 -4.19 -15.74
CA ARG A 22 1.78 -5.03 -16.78
C ARG A 22 1.03 -6.26 -16.23
N TYR A 23 1.54 -6.85 -15.16
CA TYR A 23 1.20 -8.24 -14.81
C TYR A 23 0.06 -8.40 -13.80
N ALA A 24 -0.17 -7.40 -12.94
CA ALA A 24 -1.24 -7.49 -11.96
C ALA A 24 -2.60 -7.24 -12.63
N GLU A 25 -3.65 -7.95 -12.23
CA GLU A 25 -5.02 -7.75 -12.72
C GLU A 25 -5.50 -6.31 -12.46
N GLY A 26 -5.08 -5.72 -11.34
CA GLY A 26 -5.19 -4.30 -11.07
C GLY A 26 -3.84 -3.68 -10.73
N SER A 27 -3.49 -2.55 -11.34
CA SER A 27 -2.25 -1.83 -11.03
C SER A 27 -2.42 -0.33 -11.14
N VAL A 28 -2.02 0.39 -10.09
CA VAL A 28 -2.15 1.84 -9.98
C VAL A 28 -0.91 2.44 -9.31
N LEU A 29 -0.35 3.50 -9.89
CA LEU A 29 0.52 4.43 -9.18
C LEU A 29 -0.33 5.60 -8.68
N VAL A 30 -0.43 5.76 -7.37
CA VAL A 30 -1.14 6.87 -6.72
C VAL A 30 -0.14 7.86 -6.11
N GLU A 31 -0.38 9.15 -6.33
CA GLU A 31 0.51 10.24 -5.95
C GLU A 31 -0.29 11.29 -5.15
N PHE A 32 0.21 11.67 -3.98
CA PHE A 32 -0.32 12.73 -3.11
C PHE A 32 0.81 13.72 -2.83
N GLY A 33 1.01 14.68 -3.74
CA GLY A 33 2.23 15.48 -3.82
C GLY A 33 3.46 14.56 -3.99
N HIS A 34 4.42 14.63 -3.07
CA HIS A 34 5.62 13.78 -3.12
C HIS A 34 5.43 12.35 -2.62
N THR A 35 4.31 12.04 -1.96
CA THR A 35 4.02 10.66 -1.54
C THR A 35 3.57 9.85 -2.76
N LYS A 36 4.33 8.83 -3.14
CA LYS A 36 3.98 7.93 -4.24
C LYS A 36 3.88 6.50 -3.74
N VAL A 37 2.79 5.82 -4.08
CA VAL A 37 2.53 4.43 -3.70
C VAL A 37 2.12 3.64 -4.94
N LEU A 38 2.80 2.51 -5.16
CA LEU A 38 2.37 1.53 -6.15
C LEU A 38 1.42 0.55 -5.46
N CYS A 39 0.19 0.49 -5.95
CA CYS A 39 -0.85 -0.42 -5.50
C CYS A 39 -1.11 -1.46 -6.59
N THR A 40 -0.97 -2.74 -6.25
CA THR A 40 -1.30 -3.85 -7.14
C THR A 40 -2.36 -4.74 -6.49
N ALA A 41 -3.33 -5.18 -7.27
CA ALA A 41 -4.32 -6.17 -6.88
C ALA A 41 -4.10 -7.45 -7.69
N SER A 42 -4.01 -8.57 -6.99
CA SER A 42 -3.85 -9.90 -7.57
C SER A 42 -4.98 -10.81 -7.14
N ILE A 43 -5.42 -11.69 -8.03
CA ILE A 43 -6.48 -12.65 -7.74
C ILE A 43 -5.87 -14.03 -7.44
N ASP A 44 -6.28 -14.63 -6.34
CA ASP A 44 -6.01 -16.03 -6.01
C ASP A 44 -7.35 -16.79 -5.97
N ASN A 45 -7.38 -18.00 -6.53
CA ASN A 45 -8.56 -18.87 -6.56
C ASN A 45 -8.76 -19.64 -5.24
N SER A 46 -8.06 -19.25 -4.17
CA SER A 46 -8.15 -19.83 -2.84
C SER A 46 -8.59 -18.81 -1.80
N VAL A 47 -9.17 -19.31 -0.71
CA VAL A 47 -9.57 -18.52 0.45
C VAL A 47 -8.85 -19.04 1.70
N PRO A 48 -8.68 -18.20 2.75
CA PRO A 48 -8.18 -18.66 4.03
C PRO A 48 -8.97 -19.87 4.57
N ARG A 49 -8.29 -20.73 5.33
CA ARG A 49 -8.87 -22.00 5.83
C ARG A 49 -10.19 -21.81 6.59
N PHE A 50 -10.32 -20.70 7.33
CA PHE A 50 -11.52 -20.39 8.11
C PHE A 50 -12.74 -19.97 7.26
N LEU A 51 -12.58 -19.71 5.97
CA LEU A 51 -13.68 -19.38 5.02
C LEU A 51 -13.96 -20.50 4.02
N LYS A 52 -13.19 -21.59 4.05
CA LYS A 52 -13.33 -22.69 3.09
C LYS A 52 -14.73 -23.30 3.20
N GLY A 53 -15.44 -23.39 2.06
CA GLY A 53 -16.79 -23.96 1.98
C GLY A 53 -17.93 -23.00 2.36
N GLN A 54 -17.64 -21.75 2.73
CA GLN A 54 -18.66 -20.77 3.13
C GLN A 54 -19.22 -19.93 1.96
N GLY A 55 -18.65 -20.07 0.76
CA GLY A 55 -19.08 -19.30 -0.42
C GLY A 55 -18.75 -17.80 -0.35
N GLN A 56 -17.86 -17.39 0.55
CA GLN A 56 -17.42 -16.00 0.71
C GLN A 56 -16.01 -15.77 0.12
N GLY A 57 -15.79 -14.59 -0.43
CA GLY A 57 -14.46 -14.11 -0.85
C GLY A 57 -13.66 -13.53 0.31
N TRP A 58 -12.39 -13.24 0.07
CA TRP A 58 -11.50 -12.63 1.05
C TRP A 58 -10.60 -11.58 0.39
N VAL A 59 -10.31 -10.51 1.13
CA VAL A 59 -9.33 -9.49 0.74
C VAL A 59 -8.30 -9.39 1.86
N THR A 60 -7.03 -9.33 1.49
CA THR A 60 -5.91 -9.05 2.40
C THR A 60 -4.99 -8.05 1.74
N ALA A 61 -4.09 -7.45 2.52
CA ALA A 61 -3.14 -6.46 2.02
C ALA A 61 -1.75 -6.67 2.61
N GLU A 62 -0.76 -6.43 1.77
CA GLU A 62 0.64 -6.30 2.17
C GLU A 62 1.09 -4.85 1.98
N TYR A 63 1.95 -4.39 2.88
CA TYR A 63 2.50 -3.04 2.83
C TYR A 63 4.02 -3.12 2.98
N GLY A 64 4.73 -2.40 2.12
CA GLY A 64 6.17 -2.33 2.17
C GLY A 64 6.66 -0.94 1.82
N MET A 65 7.72 -0.50 2.50
CA MET A 65 8.45 0.71 2.15
C MET A 65 9.80 0.33 1.55
N LEU A 66 10.11 0.89 0.37
CA LEU A 66 11.45 0.78 -0.18
C LEU A 66 12.44 1.46 0.78
N PRO A 67 13.65 0.91 1.00
CA PRO A 67 14.69 1.46 1.91
C PRO A 67 14.98 2.95 1.75
N ARG A 68 14.75 3.53 0.56
CA ARG A 68 15.01 4.94 0.25
C ARG A 68 13.76 5.71 -0.17
N SER A 69 12.60 5.31 0.35
CA SER A 69 11.34 6.04 0.20
C SER A 69 11.19 7.19 1.21
N THR A 70 12.08 7.30 2.18
CA THR A 70 12.14 8.36 3.21
C THR A 70 13.44 9.17 3.11
N HIS A 71 13.49 10.32 3.79
CA HIS A 71 14.68 11.19 3.81
C HIS A 71 15.95 10.46 4.31
N THR A 72 15.81 9.65 5.35
CA THR A 72 16.85 8.73 5.83
C THR A 72 16.59 7.32 5.32
N ARG A 73 17.66 6.54 5.11
CA ARG A 73 17.53 5.17 4.59
C ARG A 73 17.04 4.30 5.72
N SER A 74 15.96 3.55 5.50
CA SER A 74 15.54 2.46 6.37
C SER A 74 16.13 1.13 5.91
N ASP A 75 16.26 0.17 6.81
CA ASP A 75 16.64 -1.18 6.40
C ASP A 75 15.48 -1.89 5.73
N ARG A 76 15.80 -2.76 4.79
CA ARG A 76 14.81 -3.62 4.14
C ARG A 76 14.24 -4.59 5.18
N GLU A 77 12.92 -4.59 5.35
CA GLU A 77 12.27 -5.47 6.34
C GLU A 77 12.51 -6.96 6.07
N ALA A 78 12.65 -7.38 4.81
CA ALA A 78 13.01 -8.76 4.45
C ALA A 78 14.39 -9.19 4.98
N ALA A 79 15.29 -8.25 5.26
CA ALA A 79 16.59 -8.54 5.89
C ALA A 79 16.49 -8.62 7.43
N ARG A 80 15.32 -8.32 8.00
CA ARG A 80 15.05 -8.41 9.44
C ARG A 80 14.28 -9.70 9.73
N VAL A 81 14.41 -10.18 10.97
CA VAL A 81 13.71 -11.40 11.43
C VAL A 81 12.19 -11.20 11.46
N LYS A 82 11.70 -9.97 11.65
CA LYS A 82 10.26 -9.66 11.77
C LYS A 82 9.90 -8.33 11.12
N GLN A 83 8.69 -8.26 10.58
CA GLN A 83 8.06 -7.01 10.14
C GLN A 83 7.85 -6.06 11.32
N THR A 84 7.91 -4.75 11.06
CA THR A 84 7.70 -3.74 12.10
C THR A 84 6.22 -3.65 12.50
N GLY A 85 5.95 -3.18 13.73
CA GLY A 85 4.57 -2.99 14.21
C GLY A 85 3.77 -2.04 13.32
N ARG A 86 4.41 -0.97 12.82
CA ARG A 86 3.80 -0.02 11.86
C ARG A 86 3.36 -0.72 10.57
N THR A 87 4.20 -1.58 10.00
CA THR A 87 3.85 -2.33 8.78
C THR A 87 2.65 -3.24 9.01
N GLN A 88 2.63 -3.99 10.11
CA GLN A 88 1.51 -4.87 10.46
C GLN A 88 0.21 -4.09 10.70
N GLU A 89 0.28 -2.89 11.29
CA GLU A 89 -0.87 -2.03 11.50
C GLU A 89 -1.44 -1.50 10.18
N ILE A 90 -0.59 -1.00 9.28
CA ILE A 90 -1.02 -0.50 7.97
C ILE A 90 -1.61 -1.63 7.12
N GLN A 91 -1.02 -2.83 7.13
CA GLN A 91 -1.58 -3.99 6.44
C GLN A 91 -3.00 -4.32 6.92
N ARG A 92 -3.21 -4.36 8.25
CA ARG A 92 -4.53 -4.60 8.83
C ARG A 92 -5.51 -3.47 8.53
N LEU A 93 -5.04 -2.23 8.41
CA LEU A 93 -5.89 -1.09 8.05
C LEU A 93 -6.37 -1.20 6.60
N ILE A 94 -5.49 -1.57 5.67
CA ILE A 94 -5.82 -1.66 4.24
C ILE A 94 -6.68 -2.90 3.95
N GLY A 95 -6.43 -4.03 4.63
CA GLY A 95 -7.18 -5.28 4.45
C GLY A 95 -8.52 -5.35 5.18
N ARG A 96 -8.95 -4.27 5.84
CA ARG A 96 -10.29 -4.15 6.45
C ARG A 96 -11.31 -3.69 5.42
#